data_AF-A0A963NLI5-F1
#
_entry.id   AF-A0A963NLI5-F1
#
_cell.length_a   1.000
_cell.length_b   1.000
_cell.length_c   1.000
_cell.angle_alpha   90.00
_cell.angle_beta   90.00
_cell.angle_gamma   90.00
#
_symmetry.space_group_name_H-M   'P 1'
#
loop_
_entity.id
_entity.type
_entity.pdbx_description
1 polymer ?
#
loop_
_entity_poly.entity_id
_entity_poly.type
_entity_poly.pdbx_seq_one_letter_code
_entity_poly.pdbx_strand_id
1 'polypeptide(L)'
;MAATSAALASGSATTYRTCPRSGLQFERNAERLMIVNAVTAVVALLVGGILAIGVVLTRWPAVHWLAADTFYMVLTAHGINMLIFWMIFFEVAVLYFCASTLLRCRIATPKIAWLAYALMLVGAVMNNIDVFRGGSSVMMTSYVPMMATPWFYLGLILFAVGALIACFIFFGTLVVAKRDKTYQGSVPLVTFGAIVAAIIAVFTIVSGAIILIPTFLMAVGLISNVDPLIYRTIWWAFGHSSQQINVAAHISIWYLVAALAFG
;
A
#
# COMPACT_ATOMS: atom_id res chain seq x y z
N MET A 1 6.01 -37.24 -42.16
CA MET A 1 4.91 -36.53 -41.46
C MET A 1 5.20 -36.60 -39.96
N ALA A 2 6.08 -35.75 -39.45
CA ALA A 2 6.36 -35.55 -38.02
C ALA A 2 7.34 -34.37 -37.86
N ALA A 3 6.82 -33.17 -37.66
CA ALA A 3 7.56 -32.04 -37.08
C ALA A 3 6.53 -31.17 -36.35
N THR A 4 6.03 -31.74 -35.26
CA THR A 4 5.15 -31.11 -34.29
C THR A 4 5.93 -30.18 -33.37
N SER A 5 5.35 -29.00 -33.14
CA SER A 5 5.40 -28.23 -31.89
C SER A 5 6.77 -27.87 -31.29
N ALA A 6 7.49 -26.94 -31.92
CA ALA A 6 8.60 -26.22 -31.26
C ALA A 6 8.27 -24.74 -30.97
N ALA A 7 7.00 -24.40 -30.77
CA ALA A 7 6.55 -23.04 -30.53
C ALA A 7 5.59 -22.96 -29.35
N LEU A 8 6.02 -23.33 -28.13
CA LEU A 8 5.28 -23.07 -26.88
C LEU A 8 6.18 -23.30 -25.65
N ALA A 9 7.20 -22.46 -25.43
CA ALA A 9 7.85 -22.32 -24.12
C ALA A 9 8.76 -21.09 -24.02
N SER A 10 8.23 -19.86 -24.14
CA SER A 10 8.90 -18.66 -23.61
C SER A 10 8.33 -18.27 -22.24
N GLY A 11 8.04 -19.27 -21.41
CA GLY A 11 7.74 -19.05 -20.00
C GLY A 11 9.02 -18.75 -19.25
N SER A 12 9.18 -17.52 -18.74
CA SER A 12 10.23 -17.18 -17.77
C SER A 12 10.27 -18.25 -16.67
N ALA A 13 11.34 -19.06 -16.64
CA ALA A 13 11.50 -20.08 -15.62
C ALA A 13 11.49 -19.44 -14.22
N THR A 14 10.66 -19.99 -13.32
CA THR A 14 10.65 -19.57 -11.91
C THR A 14 12.04 -19.81 -11.34
N THR A 15 12.66 -18.77 -10.82
CA THR A 15 14.05 -18.81 -10.33
C THR A 15 14.10 -18.46 -8.85
N TYR A 16 14.83 -19.24 -8.07
CA TYR A 16 15.00 -19.05 -6.63
C TYR A 16 16.46 -18.77 -6.28
N ARG A 17 16.68 -17.97 -5.24
CA ARG A 17 17.97 -17.83 -4.57
C ARG A 17 17.83 -18.04 -3.07
N THR A 18 18.87 -18.51 -2.42
CA THR A 18 18.94 -18.56 -0.95
C THR A 18 19.80 -17.40 -0.46
N CYS A 19 19.32 -16.67 0.54
CA CYS A 19 20.10 -15.62 1.17
C CYS A 19 21.21 -16.25 2.03
N PRO A 20 22.49 -15.93 1.79
CA PRO A 20 23.59 -16.53 2.55
C PRO A 20 23.61 -16.12 4.03
N ARG A 21 22.95 -15.00 4.38
CA ARG A 21 22.90 -14.49 5.76
C ARG A 21 21.71 -15.03 6.55
N SER A 22 20.51 -15.01 5.96
CA SER A 22 19.28 -15.41 6.67
C SER A 22 18.87 -16.85 6.39
N GLY A 23 19.46 -17.53 5.41
CA GLY A 23 19.02 -18.86 4.96
C GLY A 23 17.65 -18.88 4.27
N LEU A 24 16.95 -17.74 4.18
CA LEU A 24 15.64 -17.64 3.55
C LEU A 24 15.75 -17.79 2.03
N GLN A 25 14.80 -18.49 1.44
CA GLN A 25 14.68 -18.67 -0.01
C GLN A 25 13.74 -17.62 -0.61
N PHE A 26 14.20 -16.96 -1.67
CA PHE A 26 13.47 -15.91 -2.37
C PHE A 26 13.20 -16.32 -3.82
N GLU A 27 11.96 -16.20 -4.27
CA GLU A 27 11.62 -16.26 -5.69
C GLU A 27 11.89 -14.89 -6.33
N ARG A 28 12.49 -14.90 -7.53
CA ARG A 28 13.02 -13.70 -8.19
C ARG A 28 11.99 -12.59 -8.41
N ASN A 29 10.78 -12.91 -8.85
CA ASN A 29 9.75 -11.88 -9.09
C ASN A 29 9.22 -11.32 -7.78
N ALA A 30 8.90 -12.21 -6.84
CA ALA A 30 8.46 -11.82 -5.51
C ALA A 30 9.48 -10.90 -4.84
N GLU A 31 10.77 -11.28 -4.89
CA GLU A 31 11.86 -10.51 -4.27
C GLU A 31 11.97 -9.10 -4.86
N ARG A 32 11.94 -8.98 -6.20
CA ARG A 32 11.98 -7.68 -6.85
C ARG A 32 10.79 -6.81 -6.45
N LEU A 33 9.59 -7.39 -6.41
CA LEU A 33 8.39 -6.69 -5.98
C LEU A 33 8.47 -6.26 -4.52
N MET A 34 8.99 -7.10 -3.62
CA MET A 34 9.25 -6.72 -2.22
C MET A 34 10.20 -5.52 -2.16
N ILE A 35 11.32 -5.57 -2.89
CA ILE A 35 12.33 -4.52 -2.88
C ILE A 35 11.76 -3.20 -3.40
N VAL A 36 11.09 -3.19 -4.56
CA VAL A 36 10.57 -1.93 -5.12
C VAL A 36 9.49 -1.31 -4.25
N ASN A 37 8.61 -2.12 -3.64
CA ASN A 37 7.61 -1.63 -2.70
C ASN A 37 8.29 -1.08 -1.42
N ALA A 38 9.23 -1.83 -0.82
CA ALA A 38 9.95 -1.39 0.38
C ALA A 38 10.78 -0.12 0.16
N VAL A 39 11.48 -0.01 -0.97
CA VAL A 39 12.25 1.20 -1.32
C VAL A 39 11.32 2.38 -1.55
N THR A 40 10.20 2.19 -2.28
CA THR A 40 9.22 3.26 -2.51
C THR A 40 8.59 3.71 -1.19
N ALA A 41 8.34 2.78 -0.27
CA ALA A 41 7.89 3.11 1.08
C ALA A 41 8.89 4.02 1.80
N VAL A 42 10.18 3.66 1.80
CA VAL A 42 11.23 4.47 2.44
C VAL A 42 11.35 5.85 1.78
N VAL A 43 11.19 5.95 0.46
CA VAL A 43 11.18 7.25 -0.24
C VAL A 43 9.97 8.09 0.20
N ALA A 44 8.77 7.52 0.27
CA ALA A 44 7.58 8.22 0.76
C ALA A 44 7.74 8.66 2.23
N LEU A 45 8.35 7.81 3.07
CA LEU A 45 8.69 8.13 4.46
C LEU A 45 9.67 9.31 4.53
N LEU A 46 10.70 9.33 3.69
CA LEU A 46 11.66 10.42 3.63
C LEU A 46 10.99 11.74 3.21
N VAL A 47 10.16 11.71 2.16
CA VAL A 47 9.40 12.89 1.70
C VAL A 47 8.48 13.39 2.83
N GLY A 48 7.67 12.50 3.41
CA GLY A 48 6.82 12.85 4.55
C GLY A 48 7.62 13.38 5.73
N GLY A 49 8.80 12.82 6.01
CA GLY A 49 9.67 13.18 7.13
C GLY A 49 10.27 14.58 6.97
N ILE A 50 10.72 14.93 5.77
CA ILE A 50 11.21 16.29 5.46
C ILE A 50 10.08 17.30 5.64
N LEU A 51 8.86 16.99 5.14
CA LEU A 51 7.70 17.86 5.30
C LEU A 51 7.30 18.04 6.78
N ALA A 52 7.53 17.03 7.62
CA ALA A 52 7.26 17.10 9.06
C ALA A 52 8.06 18.21 9.75
N ILE A 53 9.27 18.51 9.28
CA ILE A 53 10.10 19.61 9.81
C ILE A 53 9.36 20.93 9.61
N GLY A 54 8.79 21.17 8.43
CA GLY A 54 7.96 22.34 8.14
C GLY A 54 6.73 22.44 9.05
N VAL A 55 6.05 21.31 9.29
CA VAL A 55 4.90 21.26 10.21
C VAL A 55 5.31 21.61 11.64
N VAL A 56 6.34 20.93 12.18
CA VAL A 56 6.78 21.11 13.57
C VAL A 56 7.31 22.51 13.81
N LEU A 57 8.18 23.02 12.93
CA LEU A 57 8.74 24.37 13.03
C LEU A 57 7.71 25.48 12.78
N THR A 58 6.51 25.18 12.28
CA THR A 58 5.42 26.16 12.19
C THR A 58 4.50 26.11 13.41
N ARG A 59 4.44 24.95 14.10
CA ARG A 59 3.62 24.75 15.29
C ARG A 59 4.34 25.04 16.61
N TRP A 60 5.66 25.27 16.57
CA TRP A 60 6.45 25.63 17.73
C TRP A 60 6.16 27.09 18.13
N PRO A 61 5.74 27.41 19.37
CA PRO A 61 5.51 28.79 19.78
C PRO A 61 6.63 29.81 19.51
N ALA A 62 7.89 29.38 19.39
CA ALA A 62 9.02 30.27 19.11
C ALA A 62 9.30 30.45 17.61
N VAL A 63 8.87 29.51 16.76
CA VAL A 63 9.19 29.49 15.33
C VAL A 63 7.88 29.33 14.55
N HIS A 64 7.65 30.22 13.59
CA HIS A 64 6.45 30.21 12.75
C HIS A 64 6.87 30.24 11.29
N TRP A 65 7.55 29.17 10.85
CA TRP A 65 8.30 29.20 9.59
C TRP A 65 7.41 29.37 8.35
N LEU A 66 6.34 28.59 8.23
CA LEU A 66 5.51 28.58 7.02
C LEU A 66 4.31 29.54 7.15
N ALA A 67 3.99 30.23 6.05
CA ALA A 67 2.70 30.91 5.89
C ALA A 67 1.54 29.89 5.90
N ALA A 68 0.32 30.36 6.19
CA ALA A 68 -0.83 29.49 6.42
C ALA A 68 -1.16 28.57 5.22
N ASP A 69 -1.18 29.12 4.01
CA ASP A 69 -1.44 28.38 2.77
C ASP A 69 -0.40 27.26 2.54
N THR A 70 0.88 27.60 2.71
CA THR A 70 2.00 26.67 2.58
C THR A 70 1.97 25.63 3.69
N PHE A 71 1.61 26.02 4.92
CA PHE A 71 1.46 25.11 6.04
C PHE A 71 0.40 24.03 5.77
N TYR A 72 -0.79 24.40 5.27
CA TYR A 72 -1.84 23.41 4.98
C TYR A 72 -1.49 22.53 3.77
N MET A 73 -0.79 23.06 2.76
CA MET A 73 -0.25 22.27 1.66
C MET A 73 0.75 21.22 2.18
N VAL A 74 1.74 21.65 2.97
CA VAL A 74 2.78 20.80 3.56
C VAL A 74 2.17 19.77 4.52
N LEU A 75 1.21 20.18 5.35
CA LEU A 75 0.51 19.29 6.28
C LEU A 75 -0.30 18.21 5.54
N THR A 76 -0.94 18.58 4.43
CA THR A 76 -1.67 17.62 3.57
C THR A 76 -0.71 16.60 2.98
N ALA A 77 0.38 17.06 2.34
CA ALA A 77 1.38 16.19 1.76
C ALA A 77 2.06 15.29 2.83
N HIS A 78 2.40 15.84 3.99
CA HIS A 78 2.97 15.08 5.10
C HIS A 78 2.05 13.94 5.54
N GLY A 79 0.79 14.26 5.85
CA GLY A 79 -0.17 13.27 6.34
C GLY A 79 -0.42 12.13 5.36
N ILE A 80 -0.57 12.45 4.07
CA ILE A 80 -0.80 11.44 3.03
C ILE A 80 0.44 10.56 2.83
N ASN A 81 1.64 11.14 2.76
CA ASN A 81 2.85 10.34 2.60
C ASN A 81 3.09 9.43 3.82
N MET A 82 2.83 9.90 5.04
CA MET A 82 3.09 9.13 6.26
C MET A 82 2.02 8.11 6.62
N LEU A 83 0.74 8.39 6.37
CA LEU A 83 -0.35 7.52 6.84
C LEU A 83 -0.97 6.68 5.72
N ILE A 84 -0.65 6.96 4.46
CA ILE A 84 -1.17 6.23 3.30
C ILE A 84 -0.01 5.62 2.52
N PHE A 85 0.84 6.43 1.89
CA PHE A 85 1.79 5.90 0.90
C PHE A 85 2.90 5.05 1.51
N TRP A 86 3.64 5.56 2.49
CA TRP A 86 4.74 4.80 3.10
C TRP A 86 4.23 3.49 3.72
N MET A 87 3.18 3.56 4.55
CA MET A 87 2.64 2.39 5.24
C MET A 87 2.19 1.33 4.25
N ILE A 88 1.35 1.68 3.27
CA ILE A 88 0.74 0.68 2.38
C ILE A 88 1.78 0.08 1.41
N PHE A 89 2.74 0.87 0.90
CA PHE A 89 3.85 0.29 0.14
C PHE A 89 4.66 -0.70 0.99
N PHE A 90 4.95 -0.37 2.25
CA PHE A 90 5.66 -1.26 3.14
C PHE A 90 4.85 -2.53 3.44
N GLU A 91 3.55 -2.40 3.71
CA GLU A 91 2.64 -3.52 3.96
C GLU A 91 2.56 -4.46 2.77
N VAL A 92 2.47 -3.96 1.54
CA VAL A 92 2.49 -4.82 0.33
C VAL A 92 3.80 -5.61 0.23
N ALA A 93 4.94 -4.99 0.55
CA ALA A 93 6.21 -5.71 0.61
C ALA A 93 6.18 -6.84 1.66
N VAL A 94 5.61 -6.56 2.83
CA VAL A 94 5.44 -7.54 3.92
C VAL A 94 4.51 -8.68 3.50
N LEU A 95 3.37 -8.37 2.86
CA LEU A 95 2.45 -9.39 2.34
C LEU A 95 3.17 -10.33 1.37
N TYR A 96 3.89 -9.78 0.39
CA TYR A 96 4.63 -10.60 -0.58
C TYR A 96 5.73 -11.43 0.09
N PHE A 97 6.46 -10.87 1.06
CA PHE A 97 7.43 -11.62 1.86
C PHE A 97 6.78 -12.79 2.62
N CYS A 98 5.65 -12.54 3.30
CA CYS A 98 4.96 -13.53 4.11
C CYS A 98 4.33 -14.67 3.29
N ALA A 99 3.82 -14.39 2.10
CA ALA A 99 3.20 -15.41 1.26
C ALA A 99 4.20 -16.17 0.38
N SER A 100 5.32 -15.55 -0.03
CA SER A 100 6.31 -16.21 -0.89
C SER A 100 7.50 -16.76 -0.10
N THR A 101 8.26 -15.90 0.59
CA THR A 101 9.49 -16.28 1.28
C THR A 101 9.23 -17.25 2.44
N LEU A 102 8.27 -16.93 3.32
CA LEU A 102 8.00 -17.77 4.51
C LEU A 102 7.32 -19.10 4.15
N LEU A 103 6.54 -19.13 3.08
CA LEU A 103 5.93 -20.36 2.58
C LEU A 103 6.79 -21.07 1.52
N ARG A 104 7.93 -20.50 1.11
CA ARG A 104 8.83 -21.04 0.08
C ARG A 104 8.10 -21.35 -1.23
N CYS A 105 7.28 -20.42 -1.70
CA CYS A 105 6.54 -20.57 -2.94
C CYS A 105 6.72 -19.36 -3.86
N ARG A 106 6.40 -19.54 -5.13
CA ARG A 106 6.39 -18.45 -6.12
C ARG A 106 5.19 -17.54 -5.92
N ILE A 107 5.36 -16.25 -6.21
CA ILE A 107 4.25 -15.30 -6.22
C ILE A 107 3.20 -15.65 -7.28
N ALA A 108 1.93 -15.45 -6.97
CA ALA A 108 0.86 -15.52 -7.95
C ALA A 108 0.94 -14.35 -8.95
N THR A 109 0.63 -14.64 -10.22
CA THR A 109 0.41 -13.64 -11.28
C THR A 109 1.39 -12.44 -11.28
N PRO A 110 2.72 -12.65 -11.37
CA PRO A 110 3.73 -11.60 -11.20
C PRO A 110 3.55 -10.39 -12.13
N LYS A 111 3.03 -10.58 -13.34
CA LYS A 111 2.72 -9.48 -14.27
C LYS A 111 1.63 -8.54 -13.72
N ILE A 112 0.60 -9.10 -13.08
CA ILE A 112 -0.47 -8.33 -12.42
C ILE A 112 0.08 -7.65 -11.16
N ALA A 113 1.04 -8.28 -10.46
CA ALA A 113 1.70 -7.65 -9.32
C ALA A 113 2.53 -6.42 -9.70
N TRP A 114 3.19 -6.44 -10.85
CA TRP A 114 3.83 -5.24 -11.40
C TRP A 114 2.81 -4.17 -11.82
N LEU A 115 1.66 -4.56 -12.36
CA LEU A 115 0.57 -3.61 -12.64
C LEU A 115 0.04 -2.97 -11.35
N ALA A 116 -0.17 -3.76 -10.29
CA ALA A 116 -0.60 -3.29 -8.99
C ALA A 116 0.36 -2.23 -8.42
N TYR A 117 1.67 -2.54 -8.45
CA TYR A 117 2.72 -1.59 -8.06
C TYR A 117 2.70 -0.31 -8.91
N ALA A 118 2.56 -0.44 -10.24
CA ALA A 118 2.51 0.71 -11.14
C ALA A 118 1.30 1.61 -10.85
N LEU A 119 0.12 1.04 -10.58
CA LEU A 119 -1.07 1.79 -10.18
C LEU A 119 -0.86 2.55 -8.86
N MET A 120 -0.25 1.89 -7.86
CA MET A 120 0.12 2.54 -6.60
C MET A 120 1.10 3.69 -6.82
N LEU A 121 2.17 3.46 -7.58
CA LEU A 121 3.18 4.48 -7.83
C LEU A 121 2.61 5.69 -8.58
N VAL A 122 1.84 5.46 -9.64
CA VAL A 122 1.19 6.52 -10.42
C VAL A 122 0.19 7.28 -9.57
N GLY A 123 -0.62 6.58 -8.77
CA GLY A 123 -1.58 7.21 -7.85
C GLY A 123 -0.90 8.11 -6.82
N ALA A 124 0.19 7.63 -6.20
CA ALA A 124 0.96 8.39 -5.22
C ALA A 124 1.64 9.63 -5.82
N VAL A 125 2.24 9.49 -7.01
CA VAL A 125 2.87 10.60 -7.73
C VAL A 125 1.84 11.63 -8.17
N MET A 126 0.72 11.19 -8.77
CA MET A 126 -0.38 12.06 -9.18
C MET A 126 -0.92 12.88 -8.02
N ASN A 127 -1.17 12.22 -6.88
CA ASN A 127 -1.67 12.89 -5.68
C ASN A 127 -0.67 13.92 -5.13
N ASN A 128 0.61 13.56 -5.01
CA ASN A 128 1.65 14.51 -4.56
C ASN A 128 1.75 15.72 -5.49
N ILE A 129 1.78 15.51 -6.83
CA ILE A 129 1.83 16.61 -7.81
C ILE A 129 0.66 17.56 -7.61
N ASP A 130 -0.55 17.02 -7.39
CA ASP A 130 -1.74 17.84 -7.24
C ASP A 130 -1.74 18.64 -5.92
N VAL A 131 -1.28 18.04 -4.83
CA VAL A 131 -1.10 18.76 -3.55
C VAL A 131 -0.08 19.89 -3.70
N PHE A 132 1.07 19.64 -4.33
CA PHE A 132 2.13 20.65 -4.49
C PHE A 132 1.80 21.75 -5.51
N ARG A 133 0.74 21.60 -6.30
CA ARG A 133 0.16 22.70 -7.10
C ARG A 133 -0.65 23.68 -6.27
N GLY A 134 -0.91 23.38 -5.00
CA GLY A 134 -1.60 24.26 -4.04
C GLY A 134 -3.13 24.20 -4.07
N GLY A 135 -3.72 23.55 -5.08
CA GLY A 135 -5.18 23.45 -5.24
C GLY A 135 -5.88 22.39 -4.37
N SER A 136 -5.11 21.61 -3.62
CA SER A 136 -5.60 20.41 -2.91
C SER A 136 -5.11 20.33 -1.46
N SER A 137 -5.09 21.47 -0.76
CA SER A 137 -4.70 21.59 0.66
C SER A 137 -5.82 21.18 1.61
N VAL A 138 -6.28 19.92 1.50
CA VAL A 138 -7.50 19.41 2.18
C VAL A 138 -7.22 18.47 3.36
N MET A 139 -5.96 18.40 3.80
CA MET A 139 -5.47 17.45 4.80
C MET A 139 -5.63 15.98 4.34
N MET A 140 -5.10 15.03 5.11
CA MET A 140 -5.21 13.60 4.78
C MET A 140 -6.66 13.11 4.74
N THR A 141 -7.56 13.76 5.48
CA THR A 141 -8.97 13.34 5.60
C THR A 141 -9.86 13.84 4.47
N SER A 142 -9.45 14.90 3.77
CA SER A 142 -10.16 15.51 2.63
C SER A 142 -11.67 15.67 2.85
N TYR A 143 -12.07 16.16 4.03
CA TYR A 143 -13.49 16.26 4.39
C TYR A 143 -14.25 17.21 3.47
N VAL A 144 -15.33 16.71 2.87
CA VAL A 144 -16.34 17.56 2.22
C VAL A 144 -16.98 18.52 3.25
N PRO A 145 -17.36 19.75 2.88
CA PRO A 145 -17.42 20.30 1.52
C PRO A 145 -16.10 20.94 1.02
N MET A 146 -14.99 20.82 1.75
CA MET A 146 -13.70 21.35 1.29
C MET A 146 -13.12 20.43 0.20
N MET A 147 -13.34 20.80 -1.06
CA MET A 147 -12.98 19.98 -2.21
C MET A 147 -11.52 20.20 -2.63
N ALA A 148 -10.85 19.11 -2.98
CA ALA A 148 -9.62 19.10 -3.76
C ALA A 148 -9.94 19.00 -5.26
N THR A 149 -8.92 19.10 -6.11
CA THR A 149 -9.14 18.86 -7.55
C THR A 149 -9.50 17.38 -7.82
N PRO A 150 -10.10 17.05 -8.98
CA PRO A 150 -10.34 15.66 -9.37
C PRO A 150 -9.10 14.77 -9.37
N TRP A 151 -7.92 15.34 -9.68
CA TRP A 151 -6.67 14.58 -9.76
C TRP A 151 -6.18 14.10 -8.39
N PHE A 152 -6.49 14.85 -7.32
CA PHE A 152 -6.24 14.42 -5.96
C PHE A 152 -6.95 13.10 -5.65
N TYR A 153 -8.27 13.05 -5.88
CA TYR A 153 -9.10 11.88 -5.58
C TYR A 153 -8.81 10.73 -6.53
N LEU A 154 -8.60 11.00 -7.83
CA LEU A 154 -8.21 9.99 -8.79
C LEU A 154 -6.88 9.32 -8.40
N GLY A 155 -5.90 10.10 -7.92
CA GLY A 155 -4.63 9.57 -7.42
C GLY A 155 -4.83 8.60 -6.25
N LEU A 156 -5.66 8.95 -5.28
CA LEU A 156 -5.99 8.06 -4.15
C LEU A 156 -6.75 6.80 -4.59
N ILE A 157 -7.69 6.93 -5.53
CA ILE A 157 -8.46 5.79 -6.08
C ILE A 157 -7.53 4.82 -6.83
N LEU A 158 -6.66 5.33 -7.71
CA LEU A 158 -5.68 4.50 -8.43
C LEU A 158 -4.76 3.77 -7.45
N PHE A 159 -4.31 4.47 -6.41
CA PHE A 159 -3.50 3.88 -5.36
C PHE A 159 -4.23 2.74 -4.65
N ALA A 160 -5.47 2.98 -4.23
CA ALA A 160 -6.30 2.00 -3.53
C ALA A 160 -6.61 0.77 -4.40
N VAL A 161 -6.88 0.96 -5.70
CA VAL A 161 -7.08 -0.14 -6.65
C VAL A 161 -5.81 -0.98 -6.77
N GLY A 162 -4.64 -0.36 -6.89
CA GLY A 162 -3.36 -1.07 -6.90
C GLY A 162 -3.13 -1.89 -5.62
N ALA A 163 -3.38 -1.30 -4.45
CA ALA A 163 -3.27 -1.98 -3.16
C ALA A 163 -4.24 -3.17 -3.02
N LEU A 164 -5.47 -3.02 -3.53
CA LEU A 164 -6.46 -4.11 -3.52
C LEU A 164 -6.03 -5.28 -4.40
N ILE A 165 -5.51 -5.00 -5.60
CA ILE A 165 -4.96 -6.02 -6.49
C ILE A 165 -3.79 -6.73 -5.79
N ALA A 166 -2.92 -5.99 -5.09
CA ALA A 166 -1.83 -6.57 -4.31
C ALA A 166 -2.32 -7.53 -3.20
N CYS A 167 -3.41 -7.19 -2.51
CA CYS A 167 -4.05 -8.09 -1.53
C CYS A 167 -4.55 -9.38 -2.19
N PHE A 168 -5.18 -9.30 -3.36
CA PHE A 168 -5.62 -10.50 -4.08
C PHE A 168 -4.48 -11.36 -4.61
N ILE A 169 -3.36 -10.74 -5.01
CA ILE A 169 -2.14 -11.48 -5.35
C ILE A 169 -1.58 -12.20 -4.13
N PHE A 170 -1.59 -11.56 -2.96
CA PHE A 170 -1.21 -12.19 -1.70
C PHE A 170 -2.08 -13.44 -1.43
N PHE A 171 -3.40 -13.31 -1.46
CA PHE A 171 -4.31 -14.46 -1.28
C PHE A 171 -4.10 -15.55 -2.33
N GLY A 172 -3.93 -15.16 -3.61
CA GLY A 172 -3.61 -16.10 -4.68
C GLY A 172 -2.28 -16.83 -4.44
N THR A 173 -1.30 -16.17 -3.84
CA THR A 173 0.00 -16.76 -3.50
C THR A 173 -0.15 -17.79 -2.38
N LEU A 174 -1.02 -17.56 -1.39
CA LEU A 174 -1.35 -18.58 -0.38
C LEU A 174 -1.99 -19.83 -0.99
N VAL A 175 -2.86 -19.65 -2.00
CA VAL A 175 -3.44 -20.77 -2.75
C VAL A 175 -2.36 -21.53 -3.52
N VAL A 176 -1.41 -20.83 -4.15
CA VAL A 176 -0.25 -21.44 -4.81
C VAL A 176 0.57 -22.24 -3.80
N ALA A 177 0.89 -21.67 -2.64
CA ALA A 177 1.65 -22.35 -1.60
C ALA A 177 1.00 -23.67 -1.13
N LYS A 178 -0.33 -23.65 -0.95
CA LYS A 178 -1.12 -24.81 -0.55
C LYS A 178 -1.18 -25.86 -1.64
N ARG A 179 -1.44 -25.45 -2.89
CA ARG A 179 -1.50 -26.33 -4.08
C ARG A 179 -0.17 -27.01 -4.32
N ASP A 180 0.92 -26.26 -4.22
CA ASP A 180 2.29 -26.74 -4.45
C ASP A 180 2.87 -27.47 -3.21
N LYS A 181 2.08 -27.63 -2.14
CA LYS A 181 2.41 -28.36 -0.89
C LYS A 181 3.74 -27.92 -0.25
N THR A 182 4.02 -26.63 -0.30
CA THR A 182 5.28 -26.02 0.18
C THR A 182 5.39 -25.93 1.71
N TYR A 183 4.27 -26.12 2.40
CA TYR A 183 4.17 -26.24 3.86
C TYR A 183 3.12 -27.30 4.26
N GLN A 184 3.18 -27.76 5.50
CA GLN A 184 2.24 -28.71 6.10
C GLN A 184 1.61 -28.12 7.36
N GLY A 185 0.36 -28.49 7.65
CA GLY A 185 -0.39 -27.95 8.79
C GLY A 185 -0.79 -26.48 8.60
N SER A 186 -0.75 -25.72 9.69
CA SER A 186 -1.08 -24.29 9.72
C SER A 186 0.02 -23.43 9.11
N VAL A 187 -0.34 -22.24 8.61
CA VAL A 187 0.66 -21.26 8.18
C VAL A 187 1.49 -20.74 9.37
N PRO A 188 2.73 -20.27 9.15
CA PRO A 188 3.53 -19.62 10.19
C PRO A 188 2.80 -18.43 10.82
N LEU A 189 3.08 -18.15 12.11
CA LEU A 189 2.46 -17.04 12.86
C LEU A 189 2.53 -15.69 12.11
N VAL A 190 3.68 -15.40 11.52
CA VAL A 190 3.93 -14.15 10.78
C VAL A 190 3.07 -14.09 9.51
N THR A 191 2.94 -15.21 8.80
CA THR A 191 2.04 -15.31 7.65
C THR A 191 0.57 -15.23 8.08
N PHE A 192 0.20 -15.81 9.22
CA PHE A 192 -1.15 -15.67 9.78
C PHE A 192 -1.50 -14.20 10.08
N GLY A 193 -0.61 -13.45 10.72
CA GLY A 193 -0.84 -12.04 10.98
C GLY A 193 -0.89 -11.20 9.69
N ALA A 194 -0.11 -11.56 8.66
CA ALA A 194 -0.25 -10.98 7.31
C ALA A 194 -1.61 -11.30 6.65
N ILE A 195 -2.18 -12.49 6.88
CA ILE A 195 -3.54 -12.84 6.44
C ILE A 195 -4.57 -11.93 7.11
N VAL A 196 -4.48 -11.74 8.42
CA VAL A 196 -5.37 -10.83 9.17
C VAL A 196 -5.25 -9.41 8.62
N ALA A 197 -4.03 -8.90 8.44
CA ALA A 197 -3.79 -7.59 7.85
C ALA A 197 -4.42 -7.45 6.45
N ALA A 198 -4.23 -8.44 5.57
CA ALA A 198 -4.80 -8.42 4.22
C ALA A 198 -6.34 -8.45 4.22
N ILE A 199 -6.98 -9.17 5.14
CA ILE A 199 -8.44 -9.19 5.27
C ILE A 199 -8.97 -7.81 5.69
N ILE A 200 -8.33 -7.22 6.70
CA ILE A 200 -8.67 -5.86 7.16
C ILE A 200 -8.42 -4.85 6.02
N ALA A 201 -7.35 -5.01 5.24
CA ALA A 201 -7.03 -4.15 4.10
C ALA A 201 -8.12 -4.18 3.02
N VAL A 202 -8.67 -5.35 2.69
CA VAL A 202 -9.80 -5.43 1.74
C VAL A 202 -11.02 -4.66 2.27
N PHE A 203 -11.40 -4.87 3.53
CA PHE A 203 -12.50 -4.12 4.16
C PHE A 203 -12.24 -2.61 4.12
N THR A 204 -11.03 -2.21 4.51
CA THR A 204 -10.57 -0.81 4.54
C THR A 204 -10.74 -0.18 3.16
N ILE A 205 -10.16 -0.79 2.11
CA ILE A 205 -10.19 -0.26 0.75
C ILE A 205 -11.61 -0.17 0.20
N VAL A 206 -12.48 -1.16 0.49
CA VAL A 206 -13.89 -1.12 0.10
C VAL A 206 -14.60 0.06 0.77
N SER A 207 -14.40 0.26 2.06
CA SER A 207 -14.95 1.43 2.78
C SER A 207 -14.46 2.74 2.18
N GLY A 208 -13.16 2.83 1.85
CA GLY A 208 -12.58 3.99 1.17
C GLY A 208 -13.21 4.23 -0.21
N ALA A 209 -13.43 3.19 -1.01
CA ALA A 209 -14.06 3.29 -2.32
C ALA A 209 -15.51 3.78 -2.24
N ILE A 210 -16.28 3.31 -1.25
CA ILE A 210 -17.68 3.73 -1.05
C ILE A 210 -17.78 5.24 -0.87
N ILE A 211 -16.79 5.88 -0.23
CA ILE A 211 -16.83 7.33 -0.03
C ILE A 211 -16.03 8.15 -1.04
N LEU A 212 -14.84 7.70 -1.43
CA LEU A 212 -13.97 8.44 -2.35
C LEU A 212 -14.51 8.48 -3.78
N ILE A 213 -15.24 7.45 -4.24
CA ILE A 213 -15.84 7.46 -5.58
C ILE A 213 -16.91 8.57 -5.69
N PRO A 214 -17.92 8.65 -4.80
CA PRO A 214 -18.84 9.79 -4.79
C PRO A 214 -18.13 11.14 -4.67
N THR A 215 -17.12 11.26 -3.81
CA THR A 215 -16.37 12.53 -3.69
C THR A 215 -15.62 12.89 -4.96
N PHE A 216 -15.04 11.91 -5.66
CA PHE A 216 -14.47 12.13 -7.00
C PHE A 216 -15.53 12.57 -8.01
N LEU A 217 -16.70 11.93 -8.03
CA LEU A 217 -17.84 12.31 -8.89
C LEU A 217 -18.31 13.74 -8.60
N MET A 218 -18.29 14.16 -7.33
CA MET A 218 -18.59 15.53 -6.94
C MET A 218 -17.50 16.49 -7.45
N ALA A 219 -16.22 16.12 -7.35
CA ALA A 219 -15.10 16.94 -7.80
C ALA A 219 -15.13 17.20 -9.32
N VAL A 220 -15.61 16.23 -10.13
CA VAL A 220 -15.78 16.39 -11.58
C VAL A 220 -17.12 17.02 -11.98
N GLY A 221 -17.99 17.33 -11.02
CA GLY A 221 -19.28 17.99 -11.25
C GLY A 221 -20.42 17.07 -11.72
N LEU A 222 -20.29 15.75 -11.57
CA LEU A 222 -21.33 14.78 -11.93
C LEU A 222 -22.41 14.61 -10.85
N ILE A 223 -22.09 14.90 -9.59
CA ILE A 223 -23.07 14.95 -8.49
C ILE A 223 -22.92 16.26 -7.73
N SER A 224 -24.04 16.76 -7.20
CA SER A 224 -24.09 18.10 -6.59
C SER A 224 -23.51 18.15 -5.18
N ASN A 225 -23.67 17.06 -4.40
CA ASN A 225 -23.25 17.02 -3.02
C ASN A 225 -22.99 15.59 -2.54
N VAL A 226 -22.02 15.46 -1.63
CA VAL A 226 -21.86 14.32 -0.74
C VAL A 226 -22.20 14.82 0.66
N ASP A 227 -23.09 14.14 1.37
CA ASP A 227 -23.43 14.52 2.74
C ASP A 227 -22.18 14.45 3.65
N PRO A 228 -21.79 15.55 4.33
CA PRO A 228 -20.59 15.57 5.14
C PRO A 228 -20.59 14.59 6.32
N LEU A 229 -21.75 14.28 6.88
CA LEU A 229 -21.85 13.33 8.00
C LEU A 229 -21.68 11.89 7.50
N ILE A 230 -22.28 11.53 6.37
CA ILE A 230 -22.05 10.26 5.69
C ILE A 230 -20.57 10.12 5.34
N TYR A 231 -19.96 11.18 4.78
CA TYR A 231 -18.53 11.17 4.48
C TYR A 231 -17.69 10.83 5.69
N ARG A 232 -17.86 11.55 6.80
CA ARG A 232 -17.07 11.33 8.01
C ARG A 232 -17.28 9.95 8.59
N THR A 233 -18.52 9.46 8.57
CA THR A 233 -18.86 8.13 9.11
C THR A 233 -18.15 7.01 8.33
N ILE A 234 -18.24 7.03 7.00
CA ILE A 234 -17.62 6.01 6.14
C ILE A 234 -16.10 6.19 6.09
N TRP A 235 -15.62 7.44 6.09
CA TRP A 235 -14.20 7.76 6.16
C TRP A 235 -13.55 7.16 7.40
N TRP A 236 -14.21 7.18 8.56
CA TRP A 236 -13.65 6.60 9.78
C TRP A 236 -13.80 5.09 9.88
N ALA A 237 -14.77 4.49 9.19
CA ALA A 237 -14.75 3.04 8.97
C ALA A 237 -13.49 2.61 8.20
N PHE A 238 -13.08 3.39 7.18
CA PHE A 238 -11.79 3.25 6.50
C PHE A 238 -10.60 3.60 7.42
N GLY A 239 -10.64 4.75 8.09
CA GLY A 239 -9.51 5.31 8.83
C GLY A 239 -9.15 4.53 10.09
N HIS A 240 -10.14 3.96 10.80
CA HIS A 240 -9.86 3.12 11.96
C HIS A 240 -9.31 1.75 11.54
N SER A 241 -9.95 1.12 10.54
CA SER A 241 -9.52 -0.18 10.05
C SER A 241 -8.13 -0.14 9.42
N SER A 242 -7.75 0.95 8.73
CA SER A 242 -6.39 1.12 8.20
C SER A 242 -5.31 1.08 9.29
N GLN A 243 -5.57 1.65 10.46
CA GLN A 243 -4.65 1.55 11.60
C GLN A 243 -4.54 0.12 12.13
N GLN A 244 -5.60 -0.68 12.03
CA GLN A 244 -5.56 -2.07 12.45
C GLN A 244 -4.74 -2.96 11.48
N ILE A 245 -4.66 -2.59 10.19
CA ILE A 245 -3.72 -3.23 9.24
C ILE A 245 -2.29 -3.02 9.76
N ASN A 246 -1.93 -1.77 10.07
CA ASN A 246 -0.61 -1.40 10.57
C ASN A 246 -0.26 -2.18 11.84
N VAL A 247 -1.19 -2.23 12.81
CA VAL A 247 -0.99 -2.95 14.08
C VAL A 247 -0.79 -4.45 13.85
N ALA A 248 -1.61 -5.08 13.01
CA ALA A 248 -1.48 -6.50 12.71
C ALA A 248 -0.13 -6.82 12.04
N ALA A 249 0.28 -6.01 11.05
CA ALA A 249 1.58 -6.16 10.39
C ALA A 249 2.75 -5.93 11.37
N HIS A 250 2.66 -4.89 12.21
CA HIS A 250 3.71 -4.54 13.16
C HIS A 250 3.93 -5.64 14.21
N ILE A 251 2.85 -6.15 14.82
CA ILE A 251 2.93 -7.27 15.77
C ILE A 251 3.57 -8.49 15.11
N SER A 252 3.16 -8.81 13.87
CA SER A 252 3.72 -9.93 13.11
C SER A 252 5.22 -9.80 12.87
N ILE A 253 5.67 -8.59 12.53
CA ILE A 253 7.09 -8.30 12.32
C ILE A 253 7.87 -8.38 13.62
N TRP A 254 7.33 -7.90 14.74
CA TRP A 254 7.99 -8.03 16.04
C TRP A 254 8.21 -9.48 16.45
N TYR A 255 7.18 -10.32 16.29
CA TYR A 255 7.33 -11.76 16.52
C TYR A 255 8.34 -12.41 15.56
N LEU A 256 8.38 -11.99 14.29
CA LEU A 256 9.39 -12.44 13.34
C LEU A 256 10.80 -12.06 13.81
N VAL A 257 11.01 -10.79 14.19
CA VAL A 257 12.30 -10.28 14.64
C VAL A 257 12.76 -11.03 15.89
N ALA A 258 11.88 -11.25 16.86
CA ALA A 258 12.20 -12.01 18.06
C ALA A 258 12.65 -13.45 17.71
N ALA A 259 11.91 -14.16 16.86
CA ALA A 259 12.27 -15.51 16.43
C ALA A 259 13.61 -15.55 15.67
N LEU A 260 13.91 -14.54 14.85
CA LEU A 260 15.18 -14.45 14.13
C LEU A 260 16.36 -14.09 15.05
N ALA A 261 16.14 -13.25 16.05
CA ALA A 261 17.19 -12.76 16.94
C ALA A 261 17.54 -13.77 18.05
N PHE A 262 16.57 -14.54 18.53
CA PHE A 262 16.73 -15.40 19.70
C PHE A 262 16.66 -16.91 19.42
N GLY A 263 16.22 -17.32 18.22
CA GLY A 263 16.02 -18.73 17.85
C GLY A 263 14.70 -19.30 18.35
#